data_AF-A0A034WTL1-F1
#
_entry.id   AF-A0A034WTL1-F1
#
_cell.length_a   1.000
_cell.length_b   1.000
_cell.length_c   1.000
_cell.angle_alpha   90.00
_cell.angle_beta   90.00
_cell.angle_gamma   90.00
#
_symmetry.space_group_name_H-M   'P 1'
#
loop_
_entity.id
_entity.type
_entity.pdbx_description
1 polymer ?
#
loop_
_entity_poly.entity_id
_entity_poly.type
_entity_poly.pdbx_seq_one_letter_code
_entity_poly.pdbx_strand_id
1 'polypeptide(L)'
;MDHFQLQDEVQALQKLSEFPYHGKIKILIMACITGEHYEHQLRLVGLELCDLPDDVCNLLEECAELQKVTQLHDLHLEYLKEFYYGKLKEHLENGITIAKMQSEIKEQEQQLQKEIAECNLLEKFITSVNKRLISESEMQRNKIMIEGKIQNLQERQGGFNVPDDLNIDELVKKVERLEKLKQTKEK
;
A
#
# COMPACT_ATOMS: atom_id res chain seq x y z
N MET A 1 8.80 -11.11 60.15
CA MET A 1 8.91 -10.14 59.05
C MET A 1 7.97 -8.99 59.36
N ASP A 2 8.46 -7.77 59.29
CA ASP A 2 7.77 -6.59 59.80
C ASP A 2 6.60 -6.17 58.92
N HIS A 3 5.48 -5.84 59.56
CA HIS A 3 4.20 -5.44 58.95
C HIS A 3 4.30 -4.24 57.99
N PHE A 4 5.43 -3.52 58.03
CA PHE A 4 5.74 -2.35 57.20
C PHE A 4 6.26 -2.73 55.80
N GLN A 5 7.03 -3.81 55.65
CA GLN A 5 7.57 -4.24 54.35
C GLN A 5 6.46 -4.75 53.42
N LEU A 6 5.48 -5.46 53.99
CA LEU A 6 4.29 -5.92 53.27
C LEU A 6 3.47 -4.77 52.69
N GLN A 7 3.42 -3.62 53.36
CA GLN A 7 2.59 -2.50 52.94
C GLN A 7 3.17 -1.74 51.73
N ASP A 8 4.49 -1.63 51.66
CA ASP A 8 5.19 -1.05 50.50
C ASP A 8 5.14 -1.98 49.28
N GLU A 9 5.26 -3.30 49.50
CA GLU A 9 5.11 -4.30 48.44
C GLU A 9 3.67 -4.34 47.88
N VAL A 10 2.66 -4.19 48.74
CA VAL A 10 1.25 -4.12 48.34
C VAL A 10 0.96 -2.89 47.48
N GLN A 11 1.53 -1.72 47.81
CA GLN A 11 1.39 -0.52 46.97
C GLN A 11 2.11 -0.66 45.62
N ALA A 12 3.25 -1.34 45.58
CA ALA A 12 3.96 -1.63 44.34
C ALA A 12 3.18 -2.60 43.43
N LEU A 13 2.51 -3.59 44.03
CA LEU A 13 1.67 -4.56 43.33
C LEU A 13 0.38 -3.95 42.76
N GLN A 14 -0.28 -3.05 43.49
CA GLN A 14 -1.47 -2.32 43.01
C GLN A 14 -1.18 -1.42 41.80
N LYS A 15 0.04 -0.88 41.68
CA LYS A 15 0.45 -0.11 40.49
C LYS A 15 0.72 -0.98 39.27
N LEU A 16 0.95 -2.28 39.46
CA LEU A 16 1.27 -3.21 38.37
C LEU A 16 0.02 -3.83 37.75
N SER A 17 -1.10 -3.93 38.49
CA SER A 17 -2.39 -4.41 37.98
C SER A 17 -3.03 -3.49 36.93
N GLU A 18 -2.56 -2.25 36.79
CA GLU A 18 -3.02 -1.30 35.75
C GLU A 18 -2.53 -1.65 34.34
N PHE A 19 -1.57 -2.58 34.19
CA PHE A 19 -1.04 -3.01 32.89
C PHE A 19 -1.61 -4.37 32.45
N PRO A 20 -2.43 -4.42 31.38
CA PRO A 20 -3.37 -5.53 31.14
C PRO A 20 -2.73 -6.91 30.87
N TYR A 21 -1.46 -6.96 30.44
CA TYR A 21 -0.75 -8.22 30.17
C TYR A 21 0.57 -8.36 30.95
N HIS A 22 1.29 -7.26 31.17
CA HIS A 22 2.56 -7.28 31.94
C HIS A 22 2.37 -7.29 33.45
N GLY A 23 1.28 -6.72 33.96
CA GLY A 23 0.92 -6.80 35.37
C GLY A 23 0.67 -8.25 35.81
N LYS A 24 -0.11 -8.97 35.00
CA LYS A 24 -0.49 -10.37 35.26
C LYS A 24 0.71 -11.31 35.29
N ILE A 25 1.65 -11.19 34.36
CA ILE A 25 2.89 -12.00 34.33
C ILE A 25 3.79 -11.68 35.54
N LYS A 26 3.91 -10.41 35.93
CA LYS A 26 4.73 -10.00 37.08
C LYS A 26 4.13 -10.47 38.40
N ILE A 27 2.81 -10.43 38.52
CA ILE A 27 2.05 -11.00 39.65
C ILE A 27 2.20 -12.52 39.68
N LEU A 28 2.17 -13.19 38.52
CA LEU A 28 2.36 -14.64 38.41
C LEU A 28 3.75 -15.10 38.85
N ILE A 29 4.78 -14.39 38.40
CA ILE A 29 6.17 -14.66 38.79
C ILE A 29 6.32 -14.44 40.30
N MET A 30 5.73 -13.40 40.87
CA MET A 30 5.79 -13.10 42.31
C MET A 30 4.98 -14.10 43.16
N ALA A 31 3.86 -14.59 42.62
CA ALA A 31 3.02 -15.66 43.18
C ALA A 31 3.71 -17.04 43.16
N CYS A 32 4.41 -17.39 42.07
CA CYS A 32 5.20 -18.63 41.96
C CYS A 32 6.33 -18.72 42.99
N ILE A 33 6.85 -17.57 43.44
CA ILE A 33 8.11 -17.49 44.19
C ILE A 33 7.89 -17.55 45.70
N THR A 34 6.74 -17.11 46.20
CA THR A 34 6.51 -16.98 47.65
C THR A 34 5.80 -18.17 48.30
N GLY A 35 5.37 -19.17 47.53
CA GLY A 35 4.97 -20.53 47.95
C GLY A 35 3.75 -20.66 48.89
N GLU A 36 3.64 -19.82 49.92
CA GLU A 36 2.70 -20.00 51.02
C GLU A 36 1.53 -19.00 51.01
N HIS A 37 1.59 -17.94 50.18
CA HIS A 37 0.61 -16.84 50.22
C HIS A 37 0.13 -16.34 48.85
N TYR A 38 0.28 -17.14 47.78
CA TYR A 38 -0.03 -16.69 46.42
C TYR A 38 -1.52 -16.33 46.23
N GLU A 39 -2.43 -17.10 46.83
CA GLU A 39 -3.88 -16.83 46.76
C GLU A 39 -4.24 -15.52 47.48
N HIS A 40 -3.61 -15.23 48.61
CA HIS A 40 -3.82 -13.97 49.32
C HIS A 40 -3.26 -12.79 48.52
N GLN A 41 -2.08 -12.93 47.92
CA GLN A 41 -1.45 -11.89 47.11
C GLN A 41 -2.23 -11.61 45.81
N LEU A 42 -2.75 -12.64 45.14
CA LEU A 42 -3.62 -12.51 43.97
C LEU A 42 -4.93 -11.77 44.32
N ARG A 43 -5.55 -12.11 45.45
CA ARG A 43 -6.73 -11.39 45.96
C ARG A 43 -6.43 -9.92 46.29
N LEU A 44 -5.24 -9.60 46.80
CA LEU A 44 -4.84 -8.22 47.12
C LEU A 44 -4.71 -7.32 45.88
N VAL A 45 -4.46 -7.92 44.71
CA VAL A 45 -4.41 -7.23 43.40
C VAL A 45 -5.70 -7.41 42.57
N GLY A 46 -6.76 -7.97 43.18
CA GLY A 46 -8.07 -8.12 42.54
C GLY A 46 -8.12 -9.18 41.43
N LEU A 47 -7.22 -10.17 41.47
CA LEU A 47 -7.23 -11.32 40.56
C LEU A 47 -7.68 -12.56 41.32
N GLU A 48 -8.74 -13.21 40.85
CA GLU A 48 -9.11 -14.54 41.34
C GLU A 48 -8.37 -15.59 40.49
N LEU A 49 -7.99 -16.73 41.11
CA LEU A 49 -7.29 -17.81 40.39
C LEU A 49 -8.09 -18.33 39.19
N CYS A 50 -9.42 -18.20 39.25
CA CYS A 50 -10.33 -18.58 38.18
C CYS A 50 -10.30 -17.64 36.96
N ASP A 51 -9.65 -16.46 37.07
CA ASP A 51 -9.51 -15.50 35.96
C ASP A 51 -8.23 -15.71 35.15
N LEU A 52 -7.37 -16.64 35.57
CA LEU A 52 -6.12 -16.96 34.90
C LEU A 52 -6.34 -18.04 33.84
N PRO A 53 -5.72 -17.91 32.65
CA PRO A 53 -5.69 -18.97 31.65
C PRO A 53 -5.13 -20.29 32.20
N ASP A 54 -5.64 -21.44 31.74
CA ASP A 54 -5.27 -22.76 32.26
C ASP A 54 -3.77 -23.07 32.13
N ASP A 55 -3.13 -22.63 31.05
CA ASP A 55 -1.68 -22.76 30.82
C ASP A 55 -0.85 -22.02 31.87
N VAL A 56 -1.37 -20.89 32.31
CA VAL A 56 -0.77 -20.03 33.34
C VAL A 56 -0.95 -20.63 34.74
N CYS A 57 -2.12 -21.25 35.01
CA CYS A 57 -2.38 -22.01 36.24
C CYS A 57 -1.50 -23.26 36.36
N ASN A 58 -1.34 -24.02 35.27
CA ASN A 58 -0.50 -25.21 35.27
C ASN A 58 0.98 -24.86 35.53
N LEU A 59 1.47 -23.75 34.96
CA LEU A 59 2.83 -23.28 35.21
C LEU A 59 3.05 -22.89 36.69
N LEU A 60 2.04 -22.27 37.33
CA LEU A 60 2.07 -21.93 38.75
C LEU A 60 2.16 -23.20 39.63
N GLU A 61 1.38 -24.23 39.32
CA GLU A 61 1.42 -25.52 40.01
C GLU A 61 2.78 -26.22 39.83
N GLU A 62 3.32 -26.23 38.61
CA GLU A 62 4.65 -26.79 38.34
C GLU A 62 5.75 -26.06 39.12
N CYS A 63 5.70 -24.73 39.19
CA CYS A 63 6.64 -23.94 39.98
C CYS A 63 6.53 -24.22 41.49
N ALA A 64 5.31 -24.35 42.02
CA ALA A 64 5.08 -24.68 43.42
C ALA A 64 5.63 -26.08 43.79
N GLU A 65 5.40 -27.07 42.94
CA GLU A 65 5.96 -28.41 43.12
C GLU A 65 7.49 -28.41 42.99
N LEU A 66 8.05 -27.63 42.06
CA LEU A 66 9.50 -27.48 41.93
C LEU A 66 10.12 -26.84 43.17
N GLN A 67 9.49 -25.81 43.74
CA GLN A 67 9.94 -25.15 44.97
C GLN A 67 9.95 -26.11 46.17
N LYS A 68 8.90 -26.93 46.28
CA LYS A 68 8.75 -27.95 47.32
C LYS A 68 9.82 -29.04 47.22
N VAL A 69 10.14 -29.49 46.01
CA VAL A 69 11.17 -30.52 45.77
C VAL A 69 12.58 -29.98 45.99
N THR A 70 12.83 -28.73 45.64
CA THR A 70 14.18 -28.14 45.66
C THR A 70 14.56 -27.51 47.01
N GLN A 71 13.60 -27.29 47.92
CA GLN A 71 13.79 -26.53 49.17
C GLN A 71 14.45 -25.14 48.95
N LEU A 72 14.36 -24.61 47.73
CA LEU A 72 14.85 -23.28 47.39
C LEU A 72 13.83 -22.26 47.91
N HIS A 73 13.90 -22.00 49.21
CA HIS A 73 13.11 -20.95 49.86
C HIS A 73 13.65 -19.55 49.53
N ASP A 74 14.94 -19.46 49.17
CA ASP A 74 15.60 -18.24 48.71
C ASP A 74 16.09 -18.42 47.26
N LEU A 75 15.16 -18.40 46.31
CA LEU A 75 15.54 -18.18 44.92
C LEU A 75 16.15 -16.77 44.85
N HIS A 76 17.41 -16.63 44.42
CA HIS A 76 18.06 -15.32 44.37
C HIS A 76 17.39 -14.47 43.26
N LEU A 77 16.37 -13.72 43.66
CA LEU A 77 15.39 -13.04 42.82
C LEU A 77 16.00 -12.06 41.81
N GLU A 78 17.21 -11.61 42.08
CA GLU A 78 17.90 -10.63 41.25
C GLU A 78 18.24 -11.21 39.87
N TYR A 79 18.64 -12.48 39.77
CA TYR A 79 18.91 -13.13 38.48
C TYR A 79 17.64 -13.30 37.63
N LEU A 80 16.51 -13.59 38.27
CA LEU A 80 15.24 -13.75 37.57
C LEU A 80 14.72 -12.39 37.06
N LYS A 81 14.89 -11.33 37.86
CA LYS A 81 14.59 -9.95 37.42
C LYS A 81 15.48 -9.54 36.25
N GLU A 82 16.79 -9.78 36.33
CA GLU A 82 17.73 -9.47 35.25
C GLU A 82 17.37 -10.21 33.96
N PHE A 83 17.09 -11.51 34.05
CA PHE A 83 16.65 -12.31 32.91
C PHE A 83 15.34 -11.79 32.31
N TYR A 84 14.33 -11.53 33.15
CA TYR A 84 13.04 -11.00 32.70
C TYR A 84 13.18 -9.65 32.01
N TYR A 85 13.88 -8.68 32.61
CA TYR A 85 14.05 -7.37 32.01
C TYR A 85 14.94 -7.41 30.76
N GLY A 86 15.91 -8.31 30.70
CA GLY A 86 16.68 -8.58 29.49
C GLY A 86 15.79 -9.07 28.35
N LYS A 87 14.90 -10.04 28.62
CA LYS A 87 13.96 -10.57 27.63
C LYS A 87 12.88 -9.56 27.23
N LEU A 88 12.39 -8.76 28.18
CA LEU A 88 11.45 -7.68 27.90
C LEU A 88 12.08 -6.63 26.99
N LYS A 89 13.33 -6.23 27.26
CA LYS A 89 14.08 -5.31 26.41
C LYS A 89 14.23 -5.87 24.99
N GLU A 90 14.67 -7.12 24.86
CA GLU A 90 14.81 -7.79 23.56
C GLU A 90 13.48 -7.81 22.78
N HIS A 91 12.38 -8.15 23.45
CA HIS A 91 11.05 -8.14 22.83
C HIS A 91 10.62 -6.74 22.35
N LEU A 92 10.87 -5.69 23.15
CA LEU A 92 10.57 -4.31 22.77
C LEU A 92 11.43 -3.84 21.59
N GLU A 93 12.73 -4.15 21.60
CA GLU A 93 13.66 -3.82 20.52
C GLU A 93 13.26 -4.53 19.21
N ASN A 94 12.86 -5.80 19.30
CA ASN A 94 12.34 -6.55 18.16
C ASN A 94 11.03 -5.95 17.65
N GLY A 95 10.09 -5.58 18.54
CA GLY A 95 8.85 -4.92 18.16
C GLY A 95 9.07 -3.61 17.41
N ILE A 96 10.00 -2.78 17.88
CA ILE A 96 10.40 -1.54 17.19
C ILE A 96 11.01 -1.85 15.81
N THR A 97 11.86 -2.87 15.73
CA THR A 97 12.52 -3.26 14.48
C THR A 97 11.50 -3.74 13.44
N ILE A 98 10.56 -4.60 13.85
CA ILE A 98 9.47 -5.08 12.99
C ILE A 98 8.62 -3.92 12.49
N ALA A 99 8.24 -2.99 13.38
CA ALA A 99 7.44 -1.82 12.99
C ALA A 99 8.16 -0.93 11.96
N LYS A 100 9.48 -0.72 12.12
CA LYS A 100 10.29 0.01 11.14
C LYS A 100 10.32 -0.69 9.79
N MET A 101 10.61 -2.00 9.78
CA MET A 101 10.65 -2.78 8.54
C MET A 101 9.29 -2.78 7.82
N GLN A 102 8.18 -2.87 8.55
CA GLN A 102 6.84 -2.77 7.97
C GLN A 102 6.57 -1.40 7.33
N SER A 103 7.06 -0.31 7.95
CA SER A 103 6.95 1.04 7.37
C SER A 103 7.76 1.15 6.08
N GLU A 104 9.00 0.66 6.07
CA GLU A 104 9.88 0.66 4.90
C GLU A 104 9.29 -0.14 3.73
N ILE A 105 8.73 -1.33 4.00
CA ILE A 105 8.04 -2.14 2.98
C ILE A 105 6.90 -1.34 2.35
N LYS A 106 6.08 -0.68 3.18
CA LYS A 106 4.95 0.11 2.68
C LYS A 106 5.40 1.30 1.82
N GLU A 107 6.49 1.95 2.18
CA GLU A 107 7.07 3.03 1.37
C GLU A 107 7.61 2.52 0.03
N GLN A 108 8.32 1.38 0.04
CA GLN A 108 8.82 0.75 -1.18
C GLN A 108 7.70 0.30 -2.11
N GLU A 109 6.62 -0.28 -1.58
CA GLU A 109 5.44 -0.65 -2.35
C GLU A 109 4.79 0.56 -3.01
N GLN A 110 4.66 1.69 -2.30
CA GLN A 110 4.12 2.92 -2.88
C GLN A 110 5.01 3.47 -4.00
N GLN A 111 6.34 3.40 -3.81
CA GLN A 111 7.28 3.84 -4.82
C GLN A 111 7.23 2.95 -6.07
N LEU A 112 7.17 1.63 -5.89
CA LEU A 112 7.00 0.67 -6.97
C LEU A 112 5.73 0.93 -7.78
N GLN A 113 4.60 1.23 -7.13
CA GLN A 113 3.35 1.54 -7.83
C GLN A 113 3.46 2.82 -8.68
N LYS A 114 4.18 3.84 -8.19
CA LYS A 114 4.44 5.07 -8.97
C LYS A 114 5.29 4.77 -10.21
N GLU A 115 6.36 4.00 -10.06
CA GLU A 115 7.24 3.62 -11.16
C GLU A 115 6.51 2.77 -12.20
N ILE A 116 5.68 1.81 -11.77
CA ILE A 116 4.82 1.03 -12.68
C ILE A 116 3.88 1.96 -13.47
N ALA A 117 3.27 2.94 -12.81
CA ALA A 117 2.39 3.89 -13.48
C ALA A 117 3.14 4.75 -14.52
N GLU A 118 4.37 5.17 -14.21
CA GLU A 118 5.22 5.93 -15.12
C GLU A 118 5.68 5.08 -16.32
N CYS A 119 6.13 3.85 -16.08
CA CYS A 119 6.47 2.89 -17.15
C CYS A 119 5.29 2.67 -18.10
N ASN A 120 4.09 2.45 -17.55
CA ASN A 120 2.87 2.31 -18.36
C ASN A 120 2.57 3.55 -19.21
N LEU A 121 2.84 4.75 -18.68
CA LEU A 121 2.68 6.00 -19.42
C LEU A 121 3.70 6.11 -20.57
N LEU A 122 4.96 5.78 -20.28
CA LEU A 122 6.04 5.76 -21.27
C LEU A 122 5.77 4.74 -22.37
N GLU A 123 5.29 3.54 -22.05
CA GLU A 123 4.91 2.53 -23.04
C GLU A 123 3.78 3.00 -23.96
N LYS A 124 2.75 3.65 -23.39
CA LYS A 124 1.66 4.25 -24.19
C LYS A 124 2.19 5.36 -25.10
N PHE A 125 3.09 6.20 -24.59
CA PHE A 125 3.74 7.24 -25.37
C PHE A 125 4.55 6.65 -26.53
N ILE A 126 5.44 5.70 -26.26
CA ILE A 126 6.25 5.01 -27.28
C ILE A 126 5.35 4.36 -28.33
N THR A 127 4.31 3.65 -27.91
CA THR A 127 3.33 3.03 -28.81
C THR A 127 2.64 4.07 -29.70
N SER A 128 2.26 5.23 -29.13
CA SER A 128 1.65 6.33 -29.89
C SER A 128 2.63 6.96 -30.88
N VAL A 129 3.88 7.17 -30.46
CA VAL A 129 4.93 7.74 -31.31
C VAL A 129 5.27 6.78 -32.45
N ASN A 130 5.50 5.50 -32.16
CA ASN A 130 5.83 4.49 -33.17
C ASN A 130 4.75 4.32 -34.24
N LYS A 131 3.46 4.54 -33.91
CA LYS A 131 2.37 4.55 -34.91
C LYS A 131 2.44 5.73 -35.89
N ARG A 132 3.06 6.84 -35.49
CA ARG A 132 3.16 8.07 -36.29
C ARG A 132 4.54 8.26 -36.90
N LEU A 133 5.53 7.53 -36.39
CA LEU A 133 6.89 7.60 -36.87
C LEU A 133 6.95 7.00 -38.26
N ILE A 134 7.35 7.81 -39.23
CA ILE A 134 7.75 7.36 -40.56
C ILE A 134 9.24 7.62 -40.70
N SER A 135 9.93 6.82 -41.50
CA SER A 135 11.35 7.06 -41.76
C SER A 135 11.53 8.36 -42.56
N GLU A 136 12.67 9.03 -42.39
CA GLU A 136 12.96 10.27 -43.13
C GLU A 136 12.96 10.04 -44.64
N SER A 137 13.47 8.90 -45.10
CA SER A 137 13.44 8.52 -46.51
C SER A 137 12.01 8.36 -47.04
N GLU A 138 11.12 7.78 -46.25
CA GLU A 138 9.69 7.64 -46.57
C GLU A 138 8.96 8.99 -46.55
N MET A 139 9.31 9.88 -45.61
CA MET A 139 8.84 11.26 -45.60
C MET A 139 9.26 12.02 -46.87
N GLN A 140 10.53 11.93 -47.29
CA GLN A 140 10.97 12.60 -48.52
C GLN A 140 10.36 12.01 -49.78
N ARG A 141 10.16 10.70 -49.82
CA ARG A 141 9.42 10.05 -50.92
C ARG A 141 7.99 10.59 -50.99
N ASN A 142 7.31 10.68 -49.85
CA ASN A 142 5.95 11.22 -49.77
C ASN A 142 5.90 12.69 -50.20
N LYS A 143 6.88 13.49 -49.77
CA LYS A 143 7.02 14.89 -50.17
C LYS A 143 7.14 15.04 -51.70
N ILE A 144 8.09 14.34 -52.32
CA ILE A 144 8.30 14.38 -53.78
C ILE A 144 7.02 13.95 -54.52
N MET A 145 6.36 12.88 -54.04
CA MET A 145 5.12 12.40 -54.64
C MET A 145 3.99 13.45 -54.58
N ILE A 146 3.83 14.11 -53.44
CA ILE A 146 2.82 15.15 -53.24
C ILE A 146 3.14 16.37 -54.12
N GLU A 147 4.39 16.83 -54.13
CA GLU A 147 4.85 17.94 -54.97
C GLU A 147 4.59 17.65 -56.46
N GLY A 148 4.89 16.43 -56.92
CA GLY A 148 4.61 16.01 -58.28
C GLY A 148 3.11 15.98 -58.61
N LYS A 149 2.25 15.55 -57.68
CA LYS A 149 0.78 15.61 -57.85
C LYS A 149 0.28 17.05 -57.93
N ILE A 150 0.81 17.94 -57.08
CA ILE A 150 0.47 19.37 -57.10
C ILE A 150 0.84 19.97 -58.44
N GLN A 151 2.06 19.72 -58.93
CA GLN A 151 2.51 20.24 -60.21
C GLN A 151 1.65 19.72 -61.37
N ASN A 152 1.32 18.42 -61.39
CA ASN A 152 0.44 17.85 -62.42
C ASN A 152 -0.95 18.49 -62.40
N LEU A 153 -1.53 18.72 -61.21
CA LEU A 153 -2.82 19.40 -61.09
C LEU A 153 -2.75 20.85 -61.56
N GLN A 154 -1.66 21.57 -61.25
CA GLN A 154 -1.43 22.93 -61.73
C GLN A 154 -1.27 22.99 -63.25
N GLU A 155 -0.54 22.05 -63.85
CA GLU A 155 -0.41 21.94 -65.30
C GLU A 155 -1.75 21.65 -65.97
N ARG A 156 -2.57 20.76 -65.39
CA ARG A 156 -3.93 20.49 -65.87
C ARG A 156 -4.85 21.70 -65.72
N GLN A 157 -4.70 22.47 -64.65
CA GLN A 157 -5.46 23.71 -64.43
C GLN A 157 -5.02 24.80 -65.41
N GLY A 158 -3.71 24.97 -65.63
CA GLY A 158 -3.16 25.94 -66.59
C GLY A 158 -3.42 25.56 -68.06
N GLY A 159 -3.55 24.27 -68.35
CA GLY A 159 -4.00 23.78 -69.66
C GLY A 159 -5.52 23.87 -69.87
N PHE A 160 -6.29 24.14 -68.81
CA PHE A 160 -7.72 24.37 -68.89
C PHE A 160 -8.00 25.85 -69.17
N ASN A 161 -7.76 26.28 -70.42
CA ASN A 161 -8.16 27.60 -70.88
C ASN A 161 -9.62 27.55 -71.32
N VAL A 162 -10.49 28.21 -70.55
CA VAL A 162 -11.84 28.55 -71.03
C VAL A 162 -11.64 29.52 -72.20
N PRO A 163 -12.17 29.25 -73.40
CA PRO A 163 -12.06 30.18 -74.52
C PRO A 163 -12.59 31.56 -74.11
N ASP A 164 -11.85 32.64 -74.41
CA ASP A 164 -12.23 34.02 -74.03
C ASP A 164 -13.61 34.44 -74.58
N ASP A 165 -14.05 33.76 -75.63
CA ASP A 165 -15.31 33.88 -76.34
C ASP A 165 -16.43 32.96 -75.80
N LEU A 166 -16.14 32.08 -74.83
CA LEU A 166 -17.15 31.22 -74.19
C LEU A 166 -17.91 31.99 -73.10
N ASN A 167 -19.03 32.60 -73.48
CA ASN A 167 -19.94 33.25 -72.53
C ASN A 167 -20.74 32.21 -71.72
N ILE A 168 -20.20 31.81 -70.56
CA ILE A 168 -20.83 30.83 -69.66
C ILE A 168 -22.23 31.26 -69.23
N ASP A 169 -22.47 32.56 -68.99
CA ASP A 169 -23.79 33.06 -68.59
C ASP A 169 -24.84 32.89 -69.69
N GLU A 170 -24.45 33.07 -70.96
CA GLU A 170 -25.34 32.85 -72.09
C GLU A 170 -25.63 31.35 -72.30
N LEU A 171 -24.61 30.50 -72.09
CA LEU A 171 -24.75 29.05 -72.16
C LEU A 171 -25.70 28.52 -71.08
N VAL A 172 -25.53 28.96 -69.83
CA VAL A 172 -26.42 28.62 -68.70
C VAL A 172 -27.85 29.03 -69.02
N LYS A 173 -28.07 30.26 -69.50
CA LYS A 173 -29.41 30.73 -69.93
C LYS A 173 -30.01 29.89 -71.07
N LYS A 174 -29.20 29.42 -72.03
CA LYS A 174 -29.67 28.55 -73.12
C LYS A 174 -30.04 27.16 -72.61
N VAL A 175 -29.27 26.58 -71.68
CA VAL A 175 -29.57 25.29 -71.05
C VAL A 175 -30.87 25.37 -70.24
N GLU A 176 -31.02 26.38 -69.39
CA GLU A 176 -32.26 26.59 -68.63
C GLU A 176 -33.49 26.76 -69.54
N ARG A 177 -33.36 27.45 -70.67
CA ARG A 177 -34.43 27.56 -71.68
C ARG A 177 -34.75 26.21 -72.31
N LEU A 178 -33.75 25.39 -72.61
CA LEU A 178 -33.94 24.05 -73.17
C LEU A 178 -34.60 23.09 -72.18
N GLU A 179 -34.23 23.14 -70.90
CA GLU A 179 -34.89 22.36 -69.85
C GLU A 179 -36.36 22.75 -69.69
N LYS A 180 -36.66 24.06 -69.67
CA LYS A 180 -38.03 24.57 -69.63
C LYS A 180 -38.83 24.14 -70.86
N LEU A 181 -38.23 24.18 -72.06
CA LEU A 181 -38.87 23.73 -73.30
C LEU A 181 -39.10 22.21 -73.32
N LYS A 182 -38.18 21.42 -72.76
CA LYS A 182 -38.33 19.97 -72.66
C LYS A 182 -39.47 19.59 -71.72
N GLN A 183 -39.55 20.23 -70.55
CA GLN A 183 -40.65 20.03 -69.59
C GLN A 183 -42.02 20.47 -70.15
N THR A 184 -42.04 21.37 -71.14
CA THR A 184 -43.27 21.83 -71.80
C THR A 184 -43.68 20.91 -72.97
N LYS A 185 -42.76 20.10 -73.53
CA LYS A 185 -43.03 19.13 -74.61
C LYS A 185 -43.39 17.72 -74.12
N GLU A 186 -43.11 17.41 -72.85
CA GLU A 186 -43.45 16.14 -72.20
C GLU A 186 -44.80 16.20 -71.43
N LYS A 187 -45.56 17.28 -71.58
CA LYS A 187 -46.96 17.43 -71.14
C LYS A 187 -47.87 17.53 -72.35
#